data_AF-A0A928GTM9-F1
#
_entry.id   AF-A0A928GTM9-F1
#
_cell.length_a   1.000
_cell.length_b   1.000
_cell.length_c   1.000
_cell.angle_alpha   90.00
_cell.angle_beta   90.00
_cell.angle_gamma   90.00
#
_symmetry.space_group_name_H-M   'P 1'
#
loop_
_entity.id
_entity.type
_entity.pdbx_description
1 polymer ?
#
loop_
_entity_poly.entity_id
_entity_poly.type
_entity_poly.pdbx_seq_one_letter_code
_entity_poly.pdbx_strand_id
1 'polypeptide(L)'
;MFKKLDPLLHSELRLAIMSILLNVEEADFVYIKTETEASSGNLSVQLEKLSEAKYIEIEKLFENKKPRTICRITETGITAMENYIEALRDYIK
;
A
#
# COMPACT_ATOMS: atom_id res chain seq x y z
N MET A 1 -2.70 24.15 -14.57
CA MET A 1 -3.73 23.68 -13.61
C MET A 1 -3.16 22.44 -12.94
N PHE A 2 -3.24 22.34 -11.61
CA PHE A 2 -2.66 21.19 -10.89
C PHE A 2 -3.34 19.88 -11.29
N LYS A 3 -2.56 18.81 -11.50
CA LYS A 3 -3.10 17.45 -11.63
C LYS A 3 -3.78 17.07 -10.31
N LYS A 4 -4.89 16.34 -10.38
CA LYS A 4 -5.57 15.86 -9.17
C LYS A 4 -4.71 14.77 -8.52
N LEU A 5 -4.51 14.88 -7.20
CA LEU A 5 -3.94 13.80 -6.40
C LEU A 5 -4.94 12.66 -6.30
N ASP A 6 -4.44 11.43 -6.34
CA ASP A 6 -5.22 10.25 -6.00
C ASP A 6 -5.64 10.33 -4.52
N PRO A 7 -6.94 10.46 -4.21
CA PRO A 7 -7.42 10.60 -2.83
C PRO A 7 -7.19 9.33 -2.00
N LEU A 8 -7.02 8.17 -2.64
CA LEU A 8 -6.65 6.95 -1.94
C LEU A 8 -5.20 7.03 -1.47
N LEU A 9 -4.27 7.40 -2.35
CA LEU A 9 -2.86 7.52 -1.99
C LEU A 9 -2.53 8.78 -1.17
N HIS A 10 -3.41 9.79 -1.15
CA HIS A 10 -3.30 10.96 -0.27
C HIS A 10 -3.72 10.67 1.19
N SER A 11 -3.12 9.61 1.74
CA SER A 11 -3.23 9.20 3.13
C SER A 11 -1.87 8.66 3.56
N GLU A 12 -1.33 9.18 4.66
CA GLU A 12 0.01 8.86 5.17
C GLU A 12 0.27 7.36 5.24
N LEU A 13 -0.60 6.60 5.92
CA LEU A 13 -0.41 5.15 6.09
C LEU A 13 -0.48 4.38 4.76
N ARG A 14 -1.42 4.73 3.86
CA ARG A 14 -1.51 4.05 2.56
C ARG A 14 -0.30 4.35 1.69
N LEU A 15 0.21 5.59 1.74
CA LEU A 15 1.43 5.97 1.05
C LEU A 15 2.64 5.20 1.59
N ALA A 16 2.75 5.04 2.92
CA ALA A 16 3.82 4.26 3.54
C ALA A 16 3.76 2.79 3.13
N ILE A 17 2.58 2.16 3.17
CA ILE A 17 2.37 0.77 2.73
C ILE A 17 2.79 0.60 1.25
N MET A 18 2.29 1.46 0.36
CA MET A 18 2.63 1.40 -1.06
C MET A 18 4.12 1.62 -1.32
N SER A 19 4.75 2.52 -0.56
CA SER A 19 6.20 2.78 -0.66
C SER A 19 7.04 1.57 -0.26
N ILE A 20 6.63 0.86 0.80
CA ILE A 20 7.29 -0.39 1.22
C ILE A 20 7.16 -1.42 0.09
N LEU A 21 5.94 -1.68 -0.36
CA LEU A 21 5.64 -2.72 -1.36
C LEU A 21 6.22 -2.43 -2.75
N LEU A 22 6.54 -1.17 -3.07
CA LEU A 22 7.21 -0.81 -4.32
C LEU A 22 8.67 -1.30 -4.36
N ASN A 23 9.30 -1.50 -3.20
CA ASN A 23 10.73 -1.83 -3.09
C ASN A 23 11.02 -3.30 -2.79
N VAL A 24 9.98 -4.13 -2.64
CA VAL A 24 10.08 -5.55 -2.32
C VAL A 24 9.14 -6.36 -3.19
N GLU A 25 9.45 -7.64 -3.45
CA GLU A 25 8.55 -8.53 -4.18
C GLU A 25 7.25 -8.78 -3.40
N GLU A 26 7.38 -8.97 -2.09
CA GLU A 26 6.26 -9.16 -1.18
C GLU A 26 6.63 -8.76 0.26
N ALA A 27 5.63 -8.45 1.06
CA ALA A 27 5.80 -8.22 2.49
C ALA A 27 4.67 -8.85 3.29
N ASP A 28 4.98 -9.42 4.45
CA ASP A 28 3.95 -9.90 5.36
C ASP A 28 3.39 -8.80 6.26
N PHE A 29 2.18 -9.04 6.76
CA PHE A 29 1.47 -8.10 7.62
C PHE A 29 2.27 -7.65 8.86
N VAL A 30 3.07 -8.54 9.47
CA VAL A 30 3.83 -8.21 10.67
C VAL A 30 4.96 -7.25 10.32
N TYR A 31 5.64 -7.49 9.20
CA TYR A 31 6.66 -6.58 8.69
C TYR A 31 6.07 -5.19 8.39
N ILE A 32 5.00 -5.12 7.59
CA ILE A 32 4.36 -3.83 7.24
C ILE A 32 3.89 -3.10 8.50
N LYS A 33 3.32 -3.81 9.47
CA LYS A 33 2.90 -3.24 10.76
C LYS A 33 4.08 -2.65 11.52
N THR A 34 5.22 -3.31 11.51
CA THR A 34 6.43 -2.88 12.23
C THR A 34 6.99 -1.61 11.58
N GLU A 35 7.16 -1.61 10.26
CA GLU A 35 7.72 -0.47 9.52
C GLU A 35 6.82 0.77 9.53
N THR A 36 5.49 0.57 9.60
CA THR A 36 4.52 1.67 9.61
C THR A 36 4.08 2.09 11.01
N GLU A 37 4.52 1.39 12.06
CA GLU A 37 4.09 1.54 13.45
C GLU A 37 2.55 1.52 13.65
N ALA A 38 1.82 0.97 12.68
CA ALA A 38 0.36 0.97 12.68
C ALA A 38 -0.21 -0.03 13.70
N SER A 39 -1.40 0.27 14.22
CA SER A 39 -2.19 -0.74 14.93
C SER A 39 -2.68 -1.81 13.95
N SER A 40 -2.83 -3.06 14.43
CA SER A 40 -3.28 -4.16 13.57
C SER A 40 -4.65 -3.88 12.93
N GLY A 41 -5.57 -3.26 13.68
CA GLY A 41 -6.90 -2.91 13.18
C GLY A 41 -6.86 -1.85 12.08
N ASN A 42 -6.07 -0.79 12.26
CA ASN A 42 -5.92 0.25 11.24
C ASN A 42 -5.24 -0.30 9.99
N LEU A 43 -4.15 -1.06 10.15
CA LEU A 43 -3.44 -1.66 9.02
C LEU A 43 -4.34 -2.59 8.21
N SER A 44 -5.13 -3.45 8.88
CA SER A 44 -6.07 -4.34 8.20
C SER A 44 -7.05 -3.57 7.31
N VAL A 45 -7.63 -2.48 7.83
CA VAL A 45 -8.59 -1.66 7.07
C VAL A 45 -7.92 -0.96 5.89
N GLN A 46 -6.68 -0.49 6.03
CA GLN A 46 -5.97 0.17 4.92
C GLN A 46 -5.53 -0.82 3.84
N LEU A 47 -5.07 -2.01 4.22
CA LEU A 47 -4.74 -3.07 3.27
C LEU A 47 -5.97 -3.50 2.47
N GLU A 48 -7.11 -3.69 3.13
CA GLU A 48 -8.38 -4.03 2.45
C GLU A 48 -8.73 -2.96 1.40
N LYS A 49 -8.69 -1.68 1.77
CA LYS A 49 -8.99 -0.56 0.85
C LYS A 49 -8.03 -0.50 -0.36
N LEU A 50 -6.75 -0.75 -0.14
CA LEU A 50 -5.76 -0.79 -1.22
C LEU A 50 -6.01 -2.01 -2.13
N SER A 51 -6.44 -3.13 -1.56
CA SER A 51 -6.76 -4.33 -2.33
C SER A 51 -8.06 -4.21 -3.12
N GLU A 52 -9.10 -3.61 -2.54
CA GLU A 52 -10.35 -3.27 -3.23
C GLU A 52 -10.12 -2.34 -4.43
N ALA A 53 -9.18 -1.40 -4.29
CA ALA A 53 -8.73 -0.53 -5.39
C ALA A 53 -7.78 -1.22 -6.38
N LYS A 54 -7.45 -2.50 -6.15
CA LYS A 54 -6.51 -3.31 -6.94
C LYS A 54 -5.09 -2.76 -6.97
N TYR A 55 -4.69 -1.96 -5.98
CA TYR A 55 -3.31 -1.44 -5.88
C TYR A 55 -2.37 -2.47 -5.27
N ILE A 56 -2.92 -3.36 -4.46
CA ILE A 56 -2.18 -4.49 -3.90
C ILE A 56 -3.00 -5.78 -4.04
N GLU A 57 -2.31 -6.90 -4.05
CA GLU A 57 -2.88 -8.22 -3.83
C GLU A 57 -2.63 -8.65 -2.39
N ILE A 58 -3.60 -9.36 -1.81
CA ILE A 58 -3.50 -9.93 -0.47
C ILE A 58 -3.68 -11.44 -0.58
N GLU A 59 -2.67 -12.18 -0.17
CA GLU A 59 -2.69 -13.64 -0.10
C GLU A 59 -2.71 -14.10 1.35
N LYS A 60 -3.67 -14.97 1.71
CA LYS A 60 -3.77 -15.59 3.04
C LYS A 60 -3.26 -17.02 2.98
N LEU A 61 -2.09 -17.23 3.54
CA LEU A 61 -1.43 -18.54 3.64
C LEU A 61 -1.68 -19.15 5.02
N PHE A 62 -1.62 -20.48 5.10
CA PHE A 62 -1.60 -21.22 6.35
C PHE A 62 -0.27 -21.94 6.48
N GLU A 63 0.60 -21.43 7.35
CA GLU A 63 1.92 -22.00 7.61
C GLU A 63 1.98 -22.43 9.08
N ASN A 64 2.34 -23.70 9.34
CA ASN A 64 2.47 -24.22 10.70
C ASN A 64 1.22 -23.98 11.59
N LYS A 65 0.02 -24.11 11.02
CA LYS A 65 -1.28 -23.85 11.67
C LYS A 65 -1.52 -22.39 12.07
N LYS A 66 -0.74 -21.43 11.56
CA LYS A 66 -0.94 -19.99 11.76
C LYS A 66 -1.28 -19.31 10.43
N PRO A 67 -2.28 -18.41 10.40
CA PRO A 67 -2.55 -17.61 9.21
C PRO A 67 -1.43 -16.59 9.02
N ARG A 68 -0.90 -16.50 7.80
CA ARG A 68 0.07 -15.49 7.36
C ARG A 68 -0.55 -14.72 6.20
N THR A 69 -0.54 -13.40 6.31
CA THR A 69 -1.04 -12.52 5.24
C THR A 69 0.15 -11.90 4.53
N ILE A 70 0.25 -12.14 3.23
CA ILE A 70 1.26 -11.58 2.33
C ILE A 70 0.60 -10.52 1.46
N CYS A 71 1.28 -9.41 1.25
CA CYS A 71 0.84 -8.31 0.40
C CYS A 71 1.86 -8.11 -0.72
N ARG A 72 1.38 -7.86 -1.94
CA ARG A 72 2.21 -7.53 -3.12
C ARG A 72 1.63 -6.33 -3.83
N ILE A 73 2.48 -5.43 -4.34
CA ILE A 73 2.00 -4.34 -5.20
C ILE A 73 1.62 -4.90 -6.57
N THR A 74 0.55 -4.39 -7.16
CA THR A 74 0.14 -4.75 -8.53
C THR A 74 0.70 -3.77 -9.55
N GLU A 75 0.66 -4.10 -10.84
CA GLU A 75 0.96 -3.15 -11.92
C GLU A 75 0.07 -1.90 -11.86
N THR A 76 -1.20 -2.07 -11.48
CA THR A 76 -2.13 -0.95 -11.27
C THR A 76 -1.69 -0.05 -10.11
N GLY A 77 -1.23 -0.65 -9.01
CA GLY A 77 -0.70 0.07 -7.85
C GLY A 77 0.58 0.83 -8.16
N ILE A 78 1.51 0.22 -8.90
CA ILE A 78 2.73 0.88 -9.39
C ILE A 78 2.35 2.12 -10.21
N THR A 79 1.49 1.94 -11.21
CA THR A 79 1.04 3.04 -12.08
C THR A 79 0.33 4.14 -11.29
N ALA A 80 -0.49 3.78 -10.29
CA ALA A 80 -1.15 4.76 -9.42
C ALA A 80 -0.14 5.59 -8.60
N MET A 81 0.88 4.93 -8.05
CA MET A 81 1.94 5.57 -7.29
C MET A 81 2.78 6.53 -8.15
N GLU A 82 3.14 6.12 -9.37
CA GLU A 82 3.87 6.97 -10.32
C GLU A 82 3.07 8.23 -10.67
N ASN A 83 1.79 8.06 -11.03
CA ASN A 83 0.88 9.17 -11.33
C ASN A 83 0.70 10.11 -10.13
N TYR A 84 0.62 9.56 -8.92
CA TYR A 84 0.51 10.34 -7.69
C TYR A 84 1.76 11.20 -7.46
N ILE A 85 2.95 10.62 -7.61
CA ILE A 85 4.23 11.34 -7.46
C ILE A 85 4.35 12.43 -8.52
N GLU A 86 4.00 12.15 -9.77
CA GLU A 86 3.98 13.17 -10.82
C GLU A 86 3.03 14.32 -10.50
N ALA A 87 1.82 14.01 -10.04
CA ALA A 87 0.86 15.02 -9.65
C ALA A 87 1.38 15.86 -8.47
N LEU A 88 1.99 15.22 -7.46
CA LEU A 88 2.57 15.90 -6.31
C LEU A 88 3.71 16.85 -6.70
N ARG A 89 4.58 16.45 -7.64
CA ARG A 89 5.65 17.30 -8.18
C ARG A 89 5.11 18.61 -8.77
N ASP A 90 3.92 18.60 -9.35
CA ASP A 90 3.31 19.83 -9.87
C ASP A 90 2.89 20.82 -8.78
N TYR A 91 2.66 20.36 -7.54
CA TYR A 91 2.35 21.23 -6.38
C TYR A 91 3.59 21.84 -5.72
N ILE A 92 4.76 21.22 -5.91
CA ILE A 92 6.02 21.59 -5.23
C ILE A 92 6.92 22.48 -6.13
N LYS A 93 6.51 22.72 -7.38
CA LYS A 93 7.20 23.63 -8.31
C LYS A 93 7.16 25.08 -7.86
#